data_AF-G2XQC5-F1
#
_entry.id   AF-G2XQC5-F1
#
_cell.length_a   1.000
_cell.length_b   1.000
_cell.length_c   1.000
_cell.angle_alpha   90.00
_cell.angle_beta   90.00
_cell.angle_gamma   90.00
#
_symmetry.space_group_name_H-M   'P 1'
#
loop_
_entity.id
_entity.type
_entity.pdbx_description
1 polymer ?
#
loop_
_entity_poly.entity_id
_entity_poly.type
_entity_poly.pdbx_seq_one_letter_code
_entity_poly.pdbx_strand_id
1 'polypeptide(L)'
;MTRLSLVLYTLVSVGGSLAVDCTYDAVLPIMPAGVTLAFATPVAANGTFIVPEGDLGWPMNPINLPKLCAIGATVPDESNSNYTFGFGLFLPDTWNGRTL
;
A
#
# COMPACT_ATOMS: atom_id res chain seq x y z
N MET A 1 -31.12 34.14 -32.45
CA MET A 1 -30.55 34.46 -31.13
C MET A 1 -30.35 33.16 -30.37
N THR A 2 -29.14 32.62 -30.32
CA THR A 2 -28.72 31.68 -29.27
C THR A 2 -27.21 31.49 -29.36
N ARG A 3 -26.47 32.10 -28.42
CA ARG A 3 -25.02 31.92 -28.28
C ARG A 3 -24.78 30.64 -27.48
N LEU A 4 -24.06 29.70 -28.06
CA LEU A 4 -23.64 28.46 -27.38
C LEU A 4 -22.36 28.76 -26.61
N SER A 5 -22.45 28.94 -25.29
CA SER A 5 -21.29 29.10 -24.42
C SER A 5 -20.81 27.71 -23.96
N LEU A 6 -19.64 27.28 -24.45
CA LEU A 6 -18.93 26.12 -23.90
C LEU A 6 -18.27 26.52 -22.58
N VAL A 7 -18.74 25.94 -21.47
CA VAL A 7 -18.10 26.05 -20.16
C VAL A 7 -17.04 24.96 -20.08
N LEU A 8 -15.77 25.37 -20.08
CA LEU A 8 -14.62 24.48 -19.93
C LEU A 8 -14.42 24.20 -18.43
N TYR A 9 -14.73 22.98 -17.99
CA TYR A 9 -14.43 22.54 -16.62
C TYR A 9 -12.97 22.07 -16.56
N THR A 10 -12.11 22.84 -15.90
CA THR A 10 -10.75 22.44 -15.57
C THR A 10 -10.77 21.51 -14.36
N LEU A 11 -10.48 20.23 -14.55
CA LEU A 11 -10.19 19.29 -13.46
C LEU A 11 -8.82 19.64 -12.87
N VAL A 12 -8.81 20.26 -11.69
CA VAL A 12 -7.58 20.48 -10.91
C VAL A 12 -7.28 19.18 -10.17
N SER A 13 -6.25 18.45 -10.59
CA SER A 13 -5.72 17.31 -9.84
C SER A 13 -4.88 17.85 -8.67
N VAL A 14 -5.44 17.81 -7.46
CA VAL A 14 -4.67 18.06 -6.24
C VAL A 14 -3.80 16.85 -5.98
N GLY A 15 -2.51 16.96 -6.29
CA GLY A 15 -1.48 16.01 -5.86
C GLY A 15 -1.21 16.19 -4.36
N GLY A 16 -2.16 15.75 -3.52
CA GLY A 16 -1.95 15.65 -2.09
C GLY A 16 -1.14 14.39 -1.80
N SER A 17 0.00 14.54 -1.11
CA SER A 17 0.67 13.38 -0.51
C SER A 17 -0.21 12.89 0.63
N LEU A 18 -1.12 11.96 0.32
CA LEU A 18 -1.90 11.28 1.35
C LEU A 18 -0.94 10.38 2.11
N ALA A 19 -0.45 10.85 3.27
CA ALA A 19 0.06 9.94 4.27
C ALA A 19 -1.12 9.05 4.68
N VAL A 20 -1.14 7.81 4.19
CA VAL A 20 -2.13 6.83 4.63
C VAL A 20 -1.79 6.51 6.07
N ASP A 21 -2.74 6.77 6.98
CA ASP A 21 -2.60 6.34 8.37
C ASP A 21 -2.37 4.84 8.37
N CYS A 22 -1.25 4.39 8.96
CA CYS A 22 -0.86 3.00 8.90
C CYS A 22 -1.74 2.14 9.83
N THR A 23 -2.97 1.90 9.38
CA THR A 23 -4.02 1.16 10.05
C THR A 23 -4.72 0.31 9.00
N TYR A 24 -5.29 -0.81 9.45
CA TYR A 24 -6.00 -1.73 8.54
C TYR A 24 -7.14 -1.01 7.80
N ASP A 25 -7.96 -0.24 8.51
CA ASP A 25 -9.15 0.42 7.94
C ASP A 25 -8.82 1.54 6.94
N ALA A 26 -7.64 2.16 7.05
CA ALA A 26 -7.20 3.17 6.09
C ALA A 26 -6.59 2.55 4.81
N VAL A 27 -5.99 1.36 4.93
CA VAL A 27 -5.35 0.65 3.80
C VAL A 27 -6.36 -0.23 3.05
N LEU A 28 -7.35 -0.81 3.74
CA LEU A 28 -8.34 -1.70 3.12
C LEU A 28 -9.07 -1.08 1.91
N PRO A 29 -9.54 0.19 1.94
CA PRO A 29 -10.30 0.78 0.84
C PRO A 29 -9.49 1.02 -0.44
N ILE A 30 -8.15 1.02 -0.34
CA ILE A 30 -7.26 1.20 -1.50
C ILE A 30 -6.75 -0.13 -2.07
N MET A 31 -7.18 -1.26 -1.51
CA MET A 31 -6.81 -2.57 -2.04
C MET A 31 -7.49 -2.84 -3.39
N PRO A 32 -6.76 -3.40 -4.37
CA PRO A 32 -7.37 -3.86 -5.60
C PRO A 32 -8.45 -4.91 -5.37
N ALA A 33 -9.41 -5.02 -6.29
CA ALA A 33 -10.44 -6.04 -6.22
C ALA A 33 -9.82 -7.46 -6.19
N GLY A 34 -10.33 -8.31 -5.30
CA GLY A 34 -9.85 -9.70 -5.13
C GLY A 34 -8.60 -9.85 -4.26
N VAL A 35 -7.90 -8.76 -3.94
CA VAL A 35 -6.77 -8.78 -2.98
C VAL A 35 -7.31 -8.70 -1.55
N THR A 36 -6.82 -9.58 -0.68
CA THR A 36 -7.19 -9.56 0.74
C THR A 36 -6.06 -8.94 1.55
N LEU A 37 -6.35 -7.88 2.31
CA LEU A 37 -5.39 -7.28 3.23
C LEU A 37 -5.22 -8.19 4.44
N ALA A 38 -3.98 -8.58 4.73
CA ALA A 38 -3.63 -9.38 5.91
C ALA A 38 -3.27 -8.47 7.10
N PHE A 39 -2.42 -7.47 6.88
CA PHE A 39 -2.04 -6.50 7.91
C PHE A 39 -1.60 -5.16 7.32
N ALA A 40 -1.72 -4.13 8.14
CA ALA A 40 -1.09 -2.83 7.96
C ALA A 40 -0.57 -2.38 9.34
N THR A 41 0.74 -2.43 9.52
CA THR A 41 1.37 -2.28 10.84
C THR A 41 2.40 -1.15 10.82
N PRO A 42 2.28 -0.16 11.72
CA PRO A 42 3.26 0.90 11.80
C PRO A 42 4.58 0.36 12.37
N VAL A 43 5.69 0.80 11.78
CA VAL A 43 7.04 0.56 12.27
C VAL A 43 7.66 1.91 12.62
N ALA A 44 8.09 2.04 13.87
CA ALA A 44 8.76 3.25 14.33
C ALA A 44 10.16 3.39 13.72
N ALA A 45 10.71 4.61 13.73
CA ALA A 45 12.10 4.84 13.31
C ALA A 45 13.08 4.03 14.17
N ASN A 46 14.10 3.47 13.52
CA ASN A 46 15.05 2.49 14.07
C ASN A 46 14.37 1.21 14.61
N GLY A 47 13.14 0.94 14.17
CA GLY A 47 12.34 -0.18 14.62
C GLY A 47 12.70 -1.49 13.92
N THR A 48 11.99 -2.52 14.34
CA THR A 48 12.07 -3.87 13.79
C THR A 48 10.68 -4.26 13.30
N PHE A 49 10.58 -4.75 12.07
CA PHE A 49 9.38 -5.43 11.62
C PHE A 49 9.49 -6.90 12.01
N ILE A 50 8.51 -7.39 12.78
CA ILE A 50 8.42 -8.80 13.13
C ILE A 50 7.73 -9.50 11.98
N VAL A 51 8.51 -10.24 11.20
CA VAL A 51 8.01 -11.03 10.08
C VAL A 51 7.08 -12.10 10.66
N PRO A 52 5.83 -12.21 10.17
CA PRO A 52 4.93 -13.27 10.60
C PRO A 52 5.54 -14.66 10.35
N GLU A 53 5.26 -15.64 11.20
CA GLU A 53 5.72 -17.00 10.96
C GLU A 53 5.09 -17.55 9.66
N GLY A 54 5.90 -18.19 8.81
CA GLY A 54 5.44 -18.78 7.55
C GLY A 54 6.58 -19.10 6.59
N ASP A 55 6.23 -19.70 5.44
CA ASP A 55 7.16 -19.88 4.32
C ASP A 55 7.31 -18.55 3.57
N LEU A 56 8.07 -17.65 4.17
CA LEU A 56 8.30 -16.30 3.66
C LEU A 56 9.74 -16.17 3.20
N GLY A 57 9.97 -15.37 2.16
CA GLY A 57 11.31 -15.07 1.64
C GLY A 57 12.24 -14.28 2.58
N TRP A 58 11.88 -14.16 3.86
CA TRP A 58 12.60 -13.42 4.89
C TRP A 58 13.04 -14.36 6.02
N PRO A 59 14.33 -14.73 6.08
CA PRO A 59 14.82 -15.64 7.11
C PRO A 59 15.02 -14.98 8.48
N MET A 60 14.97 -13.64 8.55
CA MET A 60 15.17 -12.86 9.77
C MET A 60 14.33 -11.57 9.76
N ASN A 61 13.98 -11.10 10.95
CA ASN A 61 13.29 -9.84 11.14
C ASN A 61 14.20 -8.67 10.71
N PRO A 62 13.76 -7.81 9.77
CA PRO A 62 14.52 -6.62 9.41
C PRO A 62 14.49 -5.59 10.55
N ILE A 63 15.66 -5.05 10.87
CA ILE A 63 15.91 -4.11 11.97
C ILE A 63 16.38 -2.74 11.43
N ASN A 64 16.45 -1.73 12.30
CA ASN A 64 16.91 -0.38 11.98
C ASN A 64 16.14 0.26 10.81
N LEU A 65 14.85 -0.05 10.71
CA LEU A 65 14.00 0.46 9.64
C LEU A 65 13.69 1.96 9.86
N PRO A 66 13.55 2.74 8.78
CA PRO A 66 12.97 4.08 8.89
C PRO A 66 11.52 3.97 9.37
N LYS A 67 10.94 5.09 9.81
CA LYS A 67 9.51 5.12 10.10
C LYS A 67 8.72 4.80 8.83
N LEU A 68 7.91 3.74 8.89
CA LEU A 68 7.23 3.19 7.72
C LEU A 68 5.95 2.44 8.10
N CYS A 69 5.11 2.18 7.11
CA CYS A 69 3.99 1.25 7.19
C CYS A 69 4.35 -0.08 6.53
N ALA A 70 4.26 -1.18 7.28
CA ALA A 70 4.40 -2.52 6.74
C ALA A 70 3.02 -3.07 6.36
N ILE A 71 2.83 -3.38 5.08
CA ILE A 71 1.59 -3.89 4.52
C ILE A 71 1.82 -5.31 4.03
N GLY A 72 0.91 -6.22 4.37
CA GLY A 72 0.88 -7.57 3.85
C GLY A 72 -0.49 -7.88 3.27
N ALA A 73 -0.52 -8.50 2.11
CA ALA A 73 -1.75 -8.89 1.42
C ALA A 73 -1.62 -10.28 0.79
N THR A 74 -2.76 -10.92 0.58
CA THR A 74 -2.89 -12.15 -0.20
C THR A 74 -3.49 -11.81 -1.55
N VAL A 75 -2.78 -12.20 -2.61
CA VAL A 75 -3.15 -11.91 -4.00
C VAL A 75 -3.52 -13.22 -4.69
N PRO A 76 -4.69 -13.29 -5.34
CA PRO A 76 -5.07 -14.47 -6.12
C PRO A 76 -4.22 -14.56 -7.40
N ASP A 77 -3.91 -15.78 -7.83
CA ASP A 77 -3.35 -16.03 -9.15
C ASP A 77 -4.44 -15.92 -10.21
N GLU A 78 -4.29 -14.98 -11.14
CA GLU A 78 -5.25 -14.78 -12.24
C GLU A 78 -5.34 -15.98 -13.19
N SER A 79 -4.27 -16.79 -13.28
CA SER A 79 -4.21 -17.97 -14.16
C SER A 79 -4.79 -19.22 -13.50
N ASN A 80 -4.93 -19.24 -12.17
CA ASN A 80 -5.47 -20.38 -11.44
C ASN A 80 -6.05 -19.97 -10.08
N SER A 81 -7.37 -19.99 -9.97
CA SER A 81 -8.11 -19.57 -8.77
C SER A 81 -7.84 -20.42 -7.52
N ASN A 82 -7.15 -21.56 -7.63
CA ASN A 82 -6.78 -22.38 -6.49
C ASN A 82 -5.44 -21.94 -5.85
N TYR A 83 -4.72 -21.02 -6.49
CA TYR A 83 -3.44 -20.52 -5.99
C TYR A 83 -3.52 -19.06 -5.59
N THR A 84 -2.74 -18.73 -4.57
CA THR A 84 -2.56 -17.37 -4.05
C THR A 84 -1.09 -17.17 -3.71
N PHE A 85 -0.62 -15.92 -3.76
CA PHE A 85 0.70 -15.56 -3.27
C PHE A 85 0.62 -14.43 -2.25
N GLY A 86 1.58 -14.40 -1.33
CA GLY A 86 1.75 -13.30 -0.38
C GLY A 86 2.46 -12.13 -1.05
N PHE A 87 1.95 -10.92 -0.84
CA PHE A 87 2.58 -9.67 -1.22
C PHE A 87 2.89 -8.84 0.03
N GLY A 88 4.11 -8.32 0.11
CA GLY A 88 4.56 -7.47 1.21
C GLY A 88 5.11 -6.15 0.69
N LEU A 89 4.79 -5.04 1.36
CA LEU A 89 5.25 -3.70 1.00
C LEU A 89 5.65 -2.93 2.26
N PHE A 90 6.82 -2.29 2.22
CA PHE A 90 7.19 -1.26 3.19
C PHE A 90 7.01 0.11 2.54
N LEU A 91 6.12 0.92 3.10
CA LEU A 91 5.82 2.27 2.63
C LEU A 91 6.37 3.30 3.64
N PRO A 92 7.51 3.96 3.36
CA PRO A 92 8.10 4.93 4.29
C PRO A 92 7.26 6.19 4.44
N ASP A 93 7.26 6.78 5.64
CA ASP A 93 6.63 8.09 5.88
C ASP A 93 7.25 9.17 4.99
N THR A 94 8.58 9.09 4.79
CA THR A 94 9.32 9.97 3.87
C THR A 94 9.71 9.19 2.64
N TRP A 95 8.92 9.33 1.57
CA TRP A 95 9.19 8.66 0.30
C TRP A 95 10.12 9.49 -0.60
N ASN A 96 11.12 8.84 -1.19
CA ASN A 96 12.11 9.47 -2.08
C ASN A 96 11.73 9.38 -3.57
N GLY A 97 10.52 8.94 -3.90
CA GLY A 97 10.05 8.78 -5.28
C GLY A 97 10.49 7.49 -5.99
N ARG A 98 11.08 6.52 -5.27
CA ARG A 98 11.53 5.23 -5.85
C ARG A 98 10.72 4.06 -5.30
N THR A 99 10.43 3.10 -6.16
CA THR A 99 9.77 1.82 -5.84
C THR A 99 10.72 0.67 -6.16
N LEU A 100 10.79 -0.33 -5.28
CA LEU A 100 11.61 -1.54 -5.41
C LEU A 100 10.77 -2.75 -5.03
#